data_AF-A0A6N6W4A5-F1
#
_entry.id   AF-A0A6N6W4A5-F1
#
_cell.length_a   1.000
_cell.length_b   1.000
_cell.length_c   1.000
_cell.angle_alpha   90.00
_cell.angle_beta   90.00
_cell.angle_gamma   90.00
#
_symmetry.space_group_name_H-M   'P 1'
#
loop_
_entity.id
_entity.type
_entity.pdbx_description
1 polymer ?
#
loop_
_entity_poly.entity_id
_entity_poly.type
_entity_poly.pdbx_seq_one_letter_code
_entity_poly.pdbx_strand_id
1 'polypeptide(L)' 'MYEQGLDQWTRAWYGEAIEAGFIRPHYHPDPATMRRLRGYFGAGLSPFEAAQACFGRKH' A
#
# COMPACT_ATOMS: atom_id res chain seq x y z
N MET A 1 -1.48 19.69 0.21
CA MET A 1 -0.37 19.03 -0.53
C MET A 1 -0.01 17.65 0.02
N TYR A 2 -0.04 17.40 1.34
CA TYR A 2 0.24 16.05 1.89
C TYR A 2 -0.79 14.97 1.49
N GLU A 3 -2.07 15.33 1.43
CA GLU A 3 -3.14 14.39 1.12
C GLU A 3 -3.11 13.92 -0.34
N GLN A 4 -2.79 14.83 -1.27
CA GLN A 4 -2.65 14.51 -2.70
C GLN A 4 -1.48 13.53 -2.96
N GLY A 5 -0.38 13.67 -2.22
CA GLY A 5 0.75 12.74 -2.31
C GLY A 5 0.41 11.35 -1.79
N LEU A 6 -0.32 11.27 -0.67
CA LEU A 6 -0.76 10.00 -0.09
C LEU A 6 -1.76 9.27 -1.00
N ASP A 7 -2.70 9.99 -1.62
CA ASP A 7 -3.68 9.38 -2.53
C ASP A 7 -3.01 8.80 -3.78
N GLN A 8 -2.09 9.56 -4.40
CA GLN A 8 -1.34 9.07 -5.56
C GLN A 8 -0.45 7.88 -5.21
N TRP A 9 0.24 7.95 -4.07
CA TRP A 9 1.08 6.86 -3.58
C TRP A 9 0.26 5.61 -3.24
N THR A 10 -0.92 5.77 -2.64
CA THR A 10 -1.81 4.65 -2.29
C THR A 10 -2.38 3.97 -3.55
N ARG A 11 -2.68 4.73 -4.60
CA ARG A 11 -3.08 4.16 -5.90
C ARG A 11 -1.96 3.35 -6.55
N ALA A 12 -0.72 3.84 -6.49
CA ALA A 12 0.44 3.10 -6.97
C ALA A 12 0.62 1.80 -6.15
N TRP A 13 0.49 1.86 -4.82
CA TRP A 13 0.58 0.70 -3.93
C TRP A 13 -0.47 -0.37 -4.28
N TYR A 14 -1.69 0.07 -4.60
CA TYR A 14 -2.77 -0.83 -5.00
C TYR A 14 -2.46 -1.54 -6.33
N GLY A 15 -1.86 -0.82 -7.30
CA GLY A 15 -1.38 -1.41 -8.55
C GLY A 15 -0.30 -2.47 -8.31
N GLU A 16 0.76 -2.10 -7.59
CA GLU A 16 1.86 -3.00 -7.22
C GLU A 16 1.37 -4.25 -6.47
N ALA A 17 0.43 -4.08 -5.55
CA ALA A 17 -0.15 -5.19 -4.80
C ALA A 17 -0.99 -6.14 -5.69
N ILE A 18 -1.64 -5.62 -6.73
CA ILE A 18 -2.35 -6.44 -7.72
C ILE A 18 -1.36 -7.16 -8.63
N GLU A 19 -0.36 -6.46 -9.16
CA GLU A 19 0.64 -7.03 -10.08
C GLU A 19 1.47 -8.12 -9.40
N ALA A 20 1.84 -7.92 -8.13
CA ALA A 20 2.51 -8.93 -7.31
C ALA A 20 1.57 -10.08 -6.88
N GLY A 21 0.27 -10.00 -7.16
CA GLY A 21 -0.73 -11.00 -6.80
C GLY A 21 -1.06 -11.06 -5.30
N PHE A 22 -0.68 -10.04 -4.53
CA PHE A 22 -0.98 -9.97 -3.10
C PHE A 22 -2.47 -9.72 -2.82
N ILE A 23 -3.12 -8.92 -3.67
CA ILE A 23 -4.55 -8.59 -3.56
C ILE A 23 -5.27 -8.79 -4.89
N ARG A 24 -6.60 -8.97 -4.84
CA ARG A 24 -7.43 -9.06 -6.04
C ARG A 24 -7.94 -7.68 -6.46
N PRO A 25 -8.23 -7.49 -7.77
CA PRO A 25 -9.05 -6.37 -8.22
C PRO A 25 -10.40 -6.44 -7.47
N HIS A 26 -10.79 -5.36 -6.78
CA HIS A 26 -11.89 -5.24 -5.80
C HIS A 26 -11.53 -5.50 -4.34
N TYR A 27 -10.25 -5.54 -4.00
CA TYR A 27 -9.83 -5.52 -2.61
C TYR A 27 -10.14 -4.17 -1.96
N HIS A 28 -10.89 -4.18 -0.85
CA HIS A 28 -11.13 -3.01 -0.04
C HIS A 28 -10.21 -3.04 1.19
N PRO A 29 -9.22 -2.13 1.31
CA PRO A 29 -8.37 -2.09 2.48
C PRO A 29 -9.16 -1.66 3.72
N ASP A 30 -9.11 -2.49 4.76
CA ASP A 30 -9.70 -2.17 6.07
C ASP A 30 -9.08 -0.91 6.69
N PRO A 31 -9.76 -0.25 7.64
CA PRO A 31 -9.22 0.92 8.34
C PRO A 31 -7.85 0.69 8.98
N ALA A 32 -7.57 -0.54 9.42
CA ALA A 32 -6.26 -0.93 9.94
C ALA A 32 -5.16 -0.92 8.87
N THR A 33 -5.46 -1.42 7.67
CA THR A 33 -4.57 -1.38 6.50
C THR A 33 -4.32 0.07 6.08
N MET A 34 -5.37 0.89 6.01
CA MET A 34 -5.25 2.32 5.71
C MET A 34 -4.34 3.06 6.70
N ARG A 35 -4.39 2.71 7.99
CA ARG A 35 -3.50 3.28 9.01
C ARG A 35 -2.04 2.87 8.79
N ARG A 36 -1.79 1.61 8.41
CA ARG A 36 -0.43 1.13 8.06
C ARG A 36 0.12 1.84 6.83
N LEU A 37 -0.69 2.02 5.79
CA LEU A 37 -0.31 2.74 4.58
C LEU A 37 0.14 4.17 4.86
N ARG A 38 -0.59 4.90 5.72
CA ARG A 38 -0.17 6.23 6.17
C ARG A 38 1.19 6.20 6.88
N GLY A 39 1.42 5.17 7.70
CA GLY A 39 2.72 4.95 8.36
C GLY A 39 3.86 4.70 7.37
N TYR A 40 3.63 3.84 6.37
CA TYR A 40 4.63 3.54 5.34
C TYR A 40 4.95 4.76 4.46
N PHE A 41 3.93 5.52 4.07
CA PHE A 41 4.12 6.76 3.34
C PHE A 41 4.92 7.78 4.16
N GLY A 42 4.59 7.94 5.45
CA GLY A 42 5.33 8.84 6.36
C GLY A 42 6.76 8.38 6.62
N ALA A 43 7.03 7.08 6.54
CA ALA A 43 8.37 6.50 6.63
C ALA A 43 9.15 6.53 5.31
N GLY A 44 8.56 7.03 4.22
CA GLY A 44 9.22 7.17 2.92
C GLY A 44 9.38 5.87 2.14
N LEU A 45 8.61 4.82 2.46
CA LEU A 45 8.64 3.57 1.70
C LEU A 45 8.09 3.79 0.28
N SER A 46 8.63 3.03 -0.67
CA SER A 46 8.02 2.92 -1.99
C SER A 46 6.71 2.12 -1.93
N PRO A 47 5.78 2.32 -2.87
CA PRO A 47 4.56 1.55 -2.94
C PRO A 47 4.77 0.03 -3.01
N PHE A 48 5.81 -0.41 -3.74
CA PHE A 48 6.19 -1.82 -3.82
C PHE A 48 6.67 -2.40 -2.47
N GLU A 49 7.57 -1.70 -1.78
CA GLU A 49 8.04 -2.10 -0.44
C GLU A 49 6.89 -2.15 0.57
N ALA A 50 5.99 -1.18 0.50
CA ALA A 50 4.80 -1.17 1.35
C ALA A 50 3.84 -2.32 1.03
N ALA A 51 3.70 -2.72 -0.23
CA ALA A 51 2.90 -3.89 -0.62
C ALA A 51 3.50 -5.18 -0.05
N GLN A 52 4.83 -5.35 -0.16
CA GLN A 52 5.54 -6.46 0.47
C GLN A 52 5.46 -6.42 2.00
N ALA A 53 5.57 -5.25 2.63
CA ALA A 53 5.43 -5.12 4.08
C ALA A 53 4.00 -5.41 4.57
N CYS A 54 2.99 -5.15 3.74
CA CYS A 54 1.58 -5.42 4.06
C CYS A 54 1.21 -6.90 3.88
N PHE A 55 1.68 -7.54 2.81
CA PHE A 55 1.19 -8.84 2.38
C PHE A 55 2.27 -9.89 2.11
N GLY A 56 3.52 -9.47 1.98
CA GLY A 56 4.66 -10.37 1.82
C GLY A 56 4.74 -11.30 3.02
N ARG A 57 4.68 -12.61 2.75
CA ARG A 57 4.96 -13.62 3.77
C ARG A 57 6.42 -13.46 4.17
N LYS A 58 6.67 -13.29 5.47
CA LYS A 58 8.00 -13.55 6.02
C LYS A 58 8.32 -15.01 5.71
N HIS A 59 9.33 -15.22 4.88
CA HIS A 59 9.86 -16.53 4.57
C HIS A 59 10.59 -17.11 5.77
#